data_AF-A0A7C7L9W1-F1
#
_entry.id   AF-A0A7C7L9W1-F1
#
_cell.length_a   1.000
_cell.length_b   1.000
_cell.length_c   1.000
_cell.angle_alpha   90.00
_cell.angle_beta   90.00
_cell.angle_gamma   90.00
#
_symmetry.space_group_name_H-M   'P 1'
#
loop_
_entity.id
_entity.type
_entity.pdbx_description
1 polymer ?
#
loop_
_entity_poly.entity_id
_entity_poly.type
_entity_poly.pdbx_seq_one_letter_code
_entity_poly.pdbx_strand_id
1 'polypeptide(L)'
;MKRIVQFACIVLTVSTTANAQTAEELIARAISAAPAQAQADASVVTWDADGNREMLREGSNDFICWDRSGQNPRRAFFVQCTNKGNLARYEQNLAFSRAGNSR
;
A
#
# COMPACT_ATOMS: atom_id res chain seq x y z
N MET A 1 -57.25 5.99 10.27
CA MET A 1 -56.94 7.36 10.70
C MET A 1 -56.21 7.32 12.03
N LYS A 2 -54.89 7.51 12.01
CA LYS A 2 -54.08 8.09 13.09
C LYS A 2 -52.78 8.54 12.42
N ARG A 3 -52.93 9.58 11.60
CA ARG A 3 -51.84 10.24 10.90
C ARG A 3 -50.96 10.91 11.96
N ILE A 4 -49.67 11.03 11.64
CA ILE A 4 -48.67 11.87 12.32
C ILE A 4 -48.08 11.20 13.56
N VAL A 5 -46.76 11.34 13.74
CA VAL A 5 -45.91 10.81 14.84
C VAL A 5 -45.40 9.40 14.48
N GLN A 6 -44.20 9.17 13.91
CA GLN A 6 -42.99 9.99 13.81
C GLN A 6 -42.14 9.57 12.61
N PHE A 7 -41.73 10.59 11.84
CA PHE A 7 -40.47 10.59 11.12
C PHE A 7 -39.35 10.51 12.16
N ALA A 8 -38.57 9.43 12.21
CA ALA A 8 -37.27 9.45 12.89
C ALA A 8 -36.37 8.31 12.43
N CYS A 9 -35.25 8.72 11.83
CA CYS A 9 -33.99 7.98 11.73
C CYS A 9 -33.94 6.74 10.81
N ILE A 10 -34.08 6.97 9.50
CA ILE A 10 -33.18 6.31 8.56
C ILE A 10 -31.83 7.03 8.68
N VAL A 11 -31.01 6.61 9.64
CA VAL A 11 -29.59 6.97 9.63
C VAL A 11 -28.89 5.90 8.80
N LEU A 12 -28.79 6.13 7.49
CA LEU A 12 -27.75 5.52 6.69
C LEU A 12 -26.42 6.12 7.17
N THR A 13 -25.80 5.52 8.19
CA THR A 13 -24.38 5.76 8.45
C THR A 13 -23.59 5.14 7.31
N VAL A 14 -23.46 5.86 6.20
CA VAL A 14 -22.37 5.62 5.26
C VAL A 14 -21.11 6.07 6.00
N SER A 15 -20.50 5.15 6.74
CA SER A 15 -19.21 5.34 7.39
C SER A 15 -18.11 5.33 6.34
N THR A 16 -18.00 6.39 5.54
CA THR A 16 -16.81 6.62 4.71
C THR A 16 -15.94 7.64 5.42
N THR A 17 -14.81 7.19 5.97
CA THR A 17 -13.47 7.82 5.84
C THR A 17 -12.48 7.16 6.80
N ALA A 18 -12.10 5.91 6.54
CA ALA A 18 -10.72 5.52 6.79
C ALA A 18 -10.04 5.60 5.42
N ASN A 19 -9.04 6.47 5.26
CA ASN A 19 -8.23 6.59 4.04
C ASN A 19 -7.35 5.34 3.85
N ALA A 20 -7.95 4.14 3.87
CA ALA A 20 -7.34 2.96 3.28
C ALA A 20 -7.23 3.27 1.79
N GLN A 21 -6.05 3.71 1.35
CA GLN A 21 -5.72 3.69 -0.07
C GLN A 21 -6.09 2.31 -0.57
N THR A 22 -6.87 2.26 -1.64
CA THR A 22 -7.28 0.96 -2.18
C THR A 22 -6.04 0.22 -2.66
N ALA A 23 -6.09 -1.11 -2.70
CA ALA A 23 -4.98 -1.90 -3.23
C ALA A 23 -4.61 -1.43 -4.63
N GLU A 24 -5.60 -1.04 -5.44
CA GLU A 24 -5.43 -0.48 -6.78
C GLU A 24 -4.66 0.85 -6.78
N GLU A 25 -4.95 1.78 -5.86
CA GLU A 25 -4.22 3.04 -5.75
C GLU A 25 -2.76 2.81 -5.34
N LEU A 26 -2.53 1.89 -4.40
CA LEU A 26 -1.18 1.50 -3.96
C LEU A 26 -0.39 0.85 -5.11
N ILE A 27 -1.04 -0.04 -5.87
CA ILE A 27 -0.44 -0.66 -7.06
C ILE A 27 -0.08 0.41 -8.09
N ALA A 28 -1.03 1.27 -8.47
CA ALA A 28 -0.81 2.31 -9.47
C ALA A 28 0.31 3.28 -9.07
N ARG A 29 0.40 3.62 -7.79
CA ARG A 29 1.49 4.43 -7.26
C ARG A 29 2.82 3.67 -7.31
N ALA A 30 2.89 2.45 -6.76
CA ALA A 30 4.13 1.69 -6.68
C ALA A 30 4.75 1.44 -8.05
N ILE A 31 3.95 1.08 -9.05
CA ILE A 31 4.45 0.77 -10.41
C ILE A 31 4.97 2.01 -11.14
N SER A 32 4.67 3.23 -10.68
CA SER A 32 5.20 4.44 -11.31
C SER A 32 6.73 4.54 -11.21
N ALA A 33 7.36 3.77 -10.32
CA ALA A 33 8.82 3.65 -10.24
C ALA A 33 9.42 2.68 -11.26
N ALA A 34 8.61 1.87 -11.95
CA ALA A 34 9.09 0.95 -12.99
C ALA A 34 9.18 1.68 -14.35
N PRO A 35 10.10 1.25 -15.24
CA PRO A 35 10.11 1.71 -16.63
C PRO A 35 8.75 1.49 -17.28
N ALA A 36 8.28 2.42 -18.11
CA ALA A 36 6.92 2.42 -18.66
C ALA A 36 6.50 1.07 -19.27
N GLN A 37 7.40 0.44 -20.05
CA GLN A 37 7.14 -0.86 -20.71
C GLN A 37 7.06 -2.04 -19.73
N ALA A 38 7.58 -1.90 -18.51
CA ALA A 38 7.59 -2.94 -17.49
C ALA A 38 6.45 -2.80 -16.46
N GLN A 39 5.71 -1.68 -16.45
CA GLN A 39 4.71 -1.39 -15.42
C GLN A 39 3.56 -2.39 -15.41
N ALA A 40 3.10 -2.83 -16.58
CA ALA A 40 1.99 -3.77 -16.70
C ALA A 40 2.30 -5.12 -16.02
N ASP A 41 3.53 -5.59 -16.17
CA ASP A 41 3.98 -6.92 -15.75
C ASP A 41 4.78 -6.96 -14.44
N ALA A 42 5.01 -5.79 -13.80
CA ALA A 42 5.77 -5.71 -12.55
C ALA A 42 5.01 -6.30 -11.37
N SER A 43 5.69 -7.03 -10.49
CA SER A 43 5.11 -7.44 -9.22
C SER A 43 4.99 -6.25 -8.26
N VAL A 44 3.99 -6.25 -7.38
CA VAL A 44 3.82 -5.21 -6.36
C VAL A 44 3.65 -5.85 -5.00
N VAL A 45 4.45 -5.39 -4.03
CA VAL A 45 4.43 -5.87 -2.65
C VAL A 45 4.24 -4.72 -1.67
N THR A 46 3.86 -5.07 -0.46
CA THR A 46 3.89 -4.21 0.72
C THR A 46 4.42 -5.01 1.92
N TRP A 47 4.62 -4.33 3.04
CA TRP A 47 4.95 -4.97 4.31
C TRP A 47 3.98 -4.49 5.39
N ASP A 48 3.54 -5.42 6.23
CA ASP A 48 2.70 -5.10 7.38
C ASP A 48 3.49 -4.40 8.50
N ALA A 49 2.80 -4.11 9.60
CA ALA A 49 3.39 -3.48 10.76
C ALA A 49 4.48 -4.31 11.42
N ASP A 50 4.53 -5.63 11.22
CA ASP A 50 5.54 -6.56 11.75
C ASP A 50 6.70 -6.79 10.78
N GLY A 51 6.55 -6.38 9.52
CA GLY A 51 7.51 -6.58 8.44
C GLY A 51 7.28 -7.86 7.64
N ASN A 52 6.11 -8.49 7.75
CA ASN A 52 5.74 -9.58 6.86
C ASN A 52 5.37 -9.02 5.48
N ARG A 53 5.92 -9.64 4.43
CA ARG A 53 5.65 -9.25 3.06
C ARG A 53 4.26 -9.73 2.64
N GLU A 54 3.49 -8.81 2.06
CA GLU A 54 2.24 -9.11 1.39
C GLU A 54 2.37 -8.83 -0.11
N MET A 55 1.80 -9.71 -0.94
CA MET A 55 1.73 -9.51 -2.38
C MET A 55 0.44 -8.76 -2.72
N LEU A 56 0.57 -7.58 -3.31
CA LEU A 56 -0.56 -6.81 -3.83
C LEU A 56 -0.89 -7.17 -5.27
N ARG A 57 0.13 -7.52 -6.06
CA ARG A 57 -0.03 -7.97 -7.44
C ARG A 57 1.11 -8.89 -7.87
N GLU A 58 0.76 -10.08 -8.33
CA GLU A 58 1.72 -10.96 -9.00
C GLU A 58 2.04 -10.44 -10.41
N GLY A 59 3.31 -10.53 -10.78
CA GLY A 59 3.82 -9.99 -12.04
C GLY A 59 4.71 -10.99 -12.76
N SER A 60 4.73 -10.90 -14.09
CA SER A 60 5.41 -11.85 -14.99
C SER A 60 6.86 -11.46 -15.32
N ASN A 61 7.27 -10.21 -15.09
CA ASN A 61 8.63 -9.74 -15.36
C ASN A 61 9.51 -9.72 -14.10
N ASP A 62 10.75 -9.25 -14.23
CA ASP A 62 11.73 -9.24 -13.13
C ASP A 62 11.62 -8.03 -12.19
N PHE A 63 10.71 -7.09 -12.43
CA PHE A 63 10.53 -5.93 -11.56
C PHE A 63 9.60 -6.26 -10.40
N ILE A 64 9.97 -5.74 -9.23
CA ILE A 64 9.13 -5.72 -8.04
C ILE A 64 9.14 -4.32 -7.43
N CYS A 65 7.95 -3.82 -7.14
CA CYS A 65 7.69 -2.43 -6.78
C CYS A 65 6.91 -2.33 -5.49
N TRP A 66 7.08 -1.22 -4.76
CA TRP A 66 6.32 -0.95 -3.55
C TRP A 66 6.28 0.54 -3.24
N ASP A 67 5.25 0.92 -2.47
CA ASP A 67 5.17 2.24 -1.87
C ASP A 67 5.94 2.26 -0.54
N ARG A 68 6.73 3.31 -0.34
CA ARG A 68 7.47 3.63 0.89
C ARG A 68 6.98 4.93 1.50
N SER A 69 5.93 5.53 0.95
CA SER A 69 5.24 6.66 1.54
C SER A 69 4.80 6.29 2.96
N GLY A 70 5.04 7.17 3.92
CA GLY A 70 4.85 6.89 5.35
C GLY A 70 6.11 6.43 6.10
N GLN A 71 7.14 5.89 5.42
CA GLN A 71 8.43 5.59 6.07
C GLN A 71 9.23 6.87 6.37
N ASN A 72 8.96 7.95 5.64
CA ASN A 72 9.58 9.25 5.86
C ASN A 72 8.49 10.34 5.83
N PRO A 73 8.21 11.04 6.95
CA PRO A 73 7.12 12.03 7.02
C PRO A 73 7.36 13.25 6.12
N ARG A 74 8.60 13.47 5.67
CA ARG A 74 8.94 14.55 4.72
C ARG A 74 8.74 14.15 3.25
N ARG A 75 8.39 12.89 2.96
CA ARG A 75 8.20 12.38 1.60
C ARG A 75 6.80 11.79 1.46
N ALA A 76 5.86 12.63 1.07
CA ALA A 76 4.47 12.24 0.83
C ALA A 76 4.34 11.27 -0.37
N PHE A 77 5.28 11.32 -1.31
CA PHE A 77 5.39 10.39 -2.41
C PHE A 77 6.78 9.77 -2.41
N PHE A 78 6.86 8.47 -2.16
CA PHE A 78 8.12 7.76 -2.13
C PHE A 78 7.94 6.31 -2.56
N VAL A 79 8.21 6.03 -3.83
CA VAL A 79 8.05 4.69 -4.42
C VAL A 79 9.41 4.11 -4.77
N GLN A 80 9.47 2.78 -4.83
CA GLN A 80 10.68 2.07 -5.21
C GLN A 80 10.35 0.86 -6.07
N CYS A 81 11.14 0.64 -7.12
CA CYS A 81 11.17 -0.61 -7.88
C CYS A 81 12.61 -1.13 -7.95
N THR A 82 12.76 -2.45 -7.97
CA THR A 82 14.05 -3.12 -8.15
C THR A 82 13.86 -4.45 -8.87
N ASN A 83 14.96 -5.17 -9.14
CA ASN A 83 14.91 -6.54 -9.64
C ASN A 83 14.49 -7.50 -8.49
N LYS A 84 13.66 -8.50 -8.78
CA LYS A 84 13.21 -9.51 -7.80
C LYS A 84 14.35 -10.13 -6.98
N GLY A 85 15.52 -10.35 -7.58
CA GLY A 85 16.71 -10.87 -6.90
C GLY A 85 17.27 -9.98 -5.78
N ASN A 86 16.91 -8.69 -5.74
CA ASN A 86 17.34 -7.76 -4.70
C ASN A 86 16.36 -7.68 -3.51
N LEU A 87 15.18 -8.32 -3.58
CA LEU A 87 14.14 -8.19 -2.57
C LEU A 87 14.58 -8.68 -1.19
N ALA A 88 15.24 -9.84 -1.13
CA ALA A 88 15.74 -10.40 0.13
C ALA A 88 16.74 -9.45 0.84
N ARG A 89 17.55 -8.72 0.07
CA ARG A 89 18.46 -7.70 0.60
C ARG A 89 17.71 -6.50 1.16
N TYR A 90 16.65 -6.06 0.47
CA TYR A 90 15.80 -4.98 0.98
C TYR A 90 15.15 -5.38 2.31
N GLU A 91 14.62 -6.60 2.40
CA GLU A 91 13.96 -7.11 3.62
C GLU A 91 14.92 -7.20 4.80
N GLN A 92 16.15 -7.65 4.55
CA GLN A 92 17.22 -7.61 5.56
C GLN A 92 17.46 -6.18 6.06
N ASN A 93 17.59 -5.20 5.16
CA ASN A 93 17.81 -3.81 5.53
C ASN A 93 16.60 -3.19 6.27
N LEU A 94 15.39 -3.56 5.88
CA LEU A 94 14.16 -3.14 6.55
C LEU A 94 14.12 -3.67 7.98
N ALA A 95 14.48 -4.93 8.21
CA ALA A 95 14.57 -5.52 9.54
C ALA A 95 15.59 -4.79 10.42
N PHE A 96 16.78 -4.49 9.90
CA PHE A 96 17.79 -3.70 10.62
C PHE A 96 17.29 -2.28 10.95
N SER A 97 16.64 -1.60 10.01
CA SER A 97 16.09 -0.26 10.25
C SER A 97 15.03 -0.27 11.35
N ARG A 98 14.17 -1.28 11.38
CA ARG A 98 13.10 -1.41 12.38
C ARG A 98 13.68 -1.71 13.78
N ALA A 99 14.65 -2.62 13.87
CA ALA A 99 15.34 -2.93 15.12
C ALA A 99 16.17 -1.76 15.66
N GLY A 100 16.64 -0.86 14.80
CA GLY A 100 17.32 0.37 15.18
C GLY A 100 16.36 1.45 15.71
N ASN A 101 15.17 1.56 15.10
CA ASN A 101 14.14 2.54 15.48
C ASN A 101 13.30 2.12 16.71
N SER A 102 13.41 0.86 17.16
CA SER A 102 12.71 0.34 18.34
C SER A 102 13.47 0.56 19.65
N ARG A 103 14.60 1.28 19.64
CA ARG A 103 15.38 1.68 20.83
C ARG A 103 15.13 3.15 21.13
#